data_AF-A0A382DG14-F1
#
_entry.id   AF-A0A382DG14-F1
#
_cell.length_a   1.000
_cell.length_b   1.000
_cell.length_c   1.000
_cell.angle_alpha   90.00
_cell.angle_beta   90.00
_cell.angle_gamma   90.00
#
_symmetry.space_group_name_H-M   'P 1'
#
loop_
_entity.id
_entity.type
_entity.pdbx_description
1 polymer ?
#
loop_
_entity_poly.entity_id
_entity_poly.type
_entity_poly.pdbx_seq_one_letter_code
_entity_poly.pdbx_strand_id
1 'polypeptide(L)'
;MQQKVEFVSPRGNNASLRRYIEAIVGDEFFSIEFIKSDGSKRVLNGRLGVTKHLKGGANCNDIFKHLTVFDVQKQGYRNVDLASVEAVNAHGFRYRFTA
;
A
#
# COMPACT_ATOMS: atom_id res chain seq x y z
N MET A 1 26.93 4.40 -1.80
CA MET A 1 26.08 3.19 -1.74
C MET A 1 25.16 3.36 -0.54
N GLN A 2 23.87 3.68 -0.73
CA GLN A 2 22.93 3.78 0.39
C GLN A 2 22.60 2.36 0.88
N GLN A 3 22.85 2.12 2.16
CA GLN A 3 22.52 0.86 2.83
C GLN A 3 20.99 0.79 2.92
N LYS A 4 20.37 -0.17 2.20
CA LYS A 4 18.93 -0.41 2.31
C LYS A 4 18.68 -1.06 3.67
N VAL A 5 18.17 -0.26 4.62
CA VAL A 5 17.71 -0.78 5.91
C VAL A 5 16.35 -1.44 5.67
N GLU A 6 16.25 -2.71 6.05
CA GLU A 6 15.04 -3.52 5.91
C GLU A 6 14.47 -3.84 7.30
N PHE A 7 13.20 -3.48 7.49
CA PHE A 7 12.46 -3.82 8.71
C PHE A 7 11.51 -4.98 8.41
N VAL A 8 11.68 -6.08 9.15
CA VAL A 8 10.77 -7.23 9.07
C VAL A 8 9.72 -7.08 10.16
N SER A 9 8.46 -6.94 9.75
CA SER A 9 7.33 -6.87 10.68
C SER A 9 6.44 -8.10 10.48
N PRO A 10 5.95 -8.75 11.55
CA PRO A 10 4.95 -9.81 11.42
C PRO A 10 3.70 -9.21 10.77
N ARG A 11 3.15 -9.89 9.75
CA ARG A 11 2.03 -9.40 8.93
C ARG A 11 0.79 -9.03 9.77
N GLY A 12 0.56 -9.71 10.89
CA GLY A 12 -0.59 -9.47 11.75
C GLY A 12 -1.93 -9.70 11.04
N ASN A 13 -3.01 -9.11 11.56
CA ASN A 13 -4.31 -9.08 10.87
C ASN A 13 -4.40 -7.86 9.92
N ASN A 14 -5.36 -7.88 8.98
CA ASN A 14 -5.50 -6.83 7.97
C ASN A 14 -5.71 -5.42 8.57
N ALA A 15 -6.41 -5.31 9.71
CA ALA A 15 -6.68 -4.03 10.35
C ALA A 15 -5.41 -3.40 10.93
N SER A 16 -4.57 -4.21 11.59
CA SER A 16 -3.27 -3.78 12.09
C SER A 16 -2.32 -3.45 10.93
N LEU A 17 -2.26 -4.29 9.90
CA LEU A 17 -1.42 -4.06 8.73
C LEU A 17 -1.77 -2.73 8.03
N ARG A 18 -3.07 -2.46 7.86
CA ARG A 18 -3.56 -1.18 7.34
C ARG A 18 -3.02 -0.01 8.16
N ARG A 19 -3.19 -0.06 9.49
CA ARG A 19 -2.73 1.01 10.38
C ARG A 19 -1.21 1.21 10.31
N TYR A 20 -0.44 0.12 10.23
CA TYR A 20 1.01 0.21 10.04
C TYR A 20 1.36 0.92 8.73
N ILE A 21 0.75 0.52 7.62
CA ILE A 21 1.03 1.13 6.31
C ILE A 21 0.63 2.61 6.31
N GLU A 22 -0.55 2.95 6.83
CA GLU A 22 -1.01 4.34 6.94
C GLU A 22 -0.07 5.19 7.81
N ALA A 23 0.40 4.65 8.94
CA ALA A 23 1.33 5.34 9.83
C ALA A 23 2.74 5.50 9.23
N ILE A 24 3.22 4.49 8.51
CA ILE A 24 4.55 4.51 7.86
C ILE A 24 4.58 5.48 6.67
N VAL A 25 3.50 5.56 5.89
CA VAL A 25 3.46 6.34 4.64
C VAL A 25 2.98 7.77 4.88
N GLY A 26 1.99 7.95 5.76
CA GLY A 26 1.28 9.22 5.90
C GLY A 26 0.74 9.74 4.56
N ASP A 27 1.06 10.99 4.24
CA ASP A 27 0.66 11.69 3.01
C ASP A 27 1.78 11.75 1.96
N GLU A 28 2.84 10.94 2.08
CA GLU A 28 3.96 10.93 1.14
C GLU A 28 3.78 9.93 0.00
N PHE A 29 4.65 10.03 -1.00
CA PHE A 29 4.75 9.03 -2.05
C PHE A 29 5.44 7.78 -1.54
N PHE A 30 4.89 6.62 -1.88
CA PHE A 30 5.42 5.34 -1.47
C PHE A 30 5.28 4.31 -2.60
N SER A 31 6.01 3.20 -2.46
CA SER A 31 5.86 2.04 -3.34
C SER A 31 5.34 0.85 -2.52
N ILE A 32 4.30 0.18 -3.01
CA ILE A 32 3.75 -1.03 -2.40
C ILE A 32 3.92 -2.23 -3.33
N GLU A 33 4.39 -3.34 -2.77
CA GLU A 33 4.60 -4.62 -3.44
C GLU A 33 3.53 -5.61 -2.95
N PHE A 34 2.78 -6.19 -3.88
CA PHE A 34 1.70 -7.14 -3.57
C PHE A 34 1.52 -8.19 -4.66
N ILE A 35 0.87 -9.30 -4.30
CA ILE A 35 0.49 -10.36 -5.24
C ILE A 35 -0.89 -10.06 -5.80
N LYS A 36 -1.02 -10.04 -7.12
CA LYS A 36 -2.30 -9.93 -7.82
C LYS A 36 -3.10 -11.23 -7.71
N SER A 37 -4.39 -11.16 -8.05
CA SER A 37 -5.28 -12.34 -8.10
C SER A 37 -4.80 -13.44 -9.08
N ASP A 38 -4.00 -13.08 -10.08
CA ASP A 38 -3.38 -14.01 -11.03
C ASP A 38 -2.04 -14.60 -10.54
N GLY A 39 -1.63 -14.29 -9.30
CA GLY A 39 -0.37 -14.75 -8.72
C GLY A 39 0.86 -13.93 -9.12
N SER A 40 0.73 -12.96 -10.03
CA SER A 40 1.86 -12.12 -10.44
C SER A 40 2.21 -11.07 -9.38
N LYS A 41 3.51 -10.80 -9.20
CA LYS A 41 3.98 -9.72 -8.32
C LYS A 41 3.82 -8.38 -9.01
N ARG A 42 3.28 -7.39 -8.30
CA ARG A 42 3.17 -6.01 -8.79
C ARG A 42 3.74 -5.03 -7.78
N VAL A 43 4.50 -4.07 -8.30
CA VAL A 43 4.93 -2.87 -7.59
C VAL A 43 4.06 -1.71 -8.06
N LEU A 44 3.48 -0.97 -7.12
CA LEU A 44 2.66 0.22 -7.39
C LEU A 44 3.27 1.41 -6.69
N ASN A 45 3.47 2.50 -7.42
CA ASN A 45 3.84 3.79 -6.86
C ASN A 45 2.57 4.59 -6.58
N GLY A 46 2.39 5.00 -5.33
CA GLY A 46 1.15 5.61 -4.92
C GLY A 46 1.27 6.64 -3.82
N ARG A 47 0.11 7.21 -3.50
CA ARG A 47 -0.11 8.16 -2.42
C ARG A 47 -1.47 7.92 -1.79
N LEU A 48 -1.57 8.05 -0.47
CA LEU A 48 -2.84 7.95 0.25
C LEU A 48 -3.55 9.32 0.25
N GLY A 49 -4.84 9.34 0.58
CA GLY A 49 -5.58 10.58 0.82
C GLY A 49 -5.80 11.51 -0.39
N VAL A 50 -5.45 11.11 -1.62
CA VAL A 50 -5.61 11.97 -2.79
C VAL A 50 -7.10 12.16 -3.10
N THR A 51 -7.61 13.39 -2.97
CA THR A 51 -9.03 13.73 -3.22
C THR A 51 -9.27 14.44 -4.55
N LYS A 52 -8.24 15.11 -5.12
CA LYS A 52 -8.38 15.96 -6.32
C LYS A 52 -8.92 15.25 -7.58
N HIS A 53 -8.83 13.92 -7.62
CA HIS A 53 -9.24 13.09 -8.76
C HIS A 53 -10.52 12.30 -8.50
N LEU A 54 -11.18 12.54 -7.35
CA LEU A 54 -12.46 11.92 -7.05
C LEU A 54 -13.55 12.52 -7.94
N LYS A 55 -14.44 11.65 -8.44
CA LYS A 55 -15.61 12.06 -9.23
C LYS A 55 -16.88 12.23 -8.37
N GLY A 56 -16.72 12.23 -7.04
CA GLY A 56 -17.83 12.12 -6.08
C GLY A 56 -18.33 10.68 -5.88
N GLY A 57 -19.39 10.52 -5.07
CA GLY A 57 -20.00 9.23 -4.75
C GLY A 57 -19.51 8.61 -3.43
N ALA A 58 -20.16 7.50 -3.04
CA ALA A 58 -19.79 6.74 -1.85
C ALA A 58 -18.70 5.72 -2.18
N ASN A 59 -17.73 5.58 -1.27
CA ASN A 59 -16.74 4.51 -1.39
C ASN A 59 -17.38 3.16 -1.04
N CYS A 60 -17.63 2.32 -2.04
CA CYS A 60 -18.18 0.98 -1.86
C CYS A 60 -17.11 -0.10 -1.60
N ASN A 61 -15.86 0.29 -1.33
CA ASN A 61 -14.78 -0.64 -1.10
C ASN A 61 -14.80 -1.22 0.33
N ASP A 62 -14.46 -2.50 0.47
CA ASP A 62 -14.30 -3.14 1.77
C ASP A 62 -12.99 -2.67 2.42
N ILE A 63 -13.10 -1.69 3.32
CA ILE A 63 -11.95 -1.04 3.98
C ILE A 63 -11.11 -2.01 4.83
N PHE A 64 -11.67 -3.16 5.21
CA PHE A 64 -10.99 -4.17 6.03
C PHE A 64 -10.17 -5.15 5.19
N LYS A 65 -10.47 -5.26 3.88
CA LYS A 65 -9.73 -6.10 2.94
C LYS A 65 -8.82 -5.32 2.03
N HIS A 66 -9.23 -4.10 1.67
CA HIS A 66 -8.58 -3.34 0.62
C HIS A 66 -8.06 -1.99 1.10
N LEU A 67 -6.81 -1.71 0.76
CA LEU A 67 -6.21 -0.39 0.87
C LEU A 67 -6.45 0.36 -0.45
N THR A 68 -7.10 1.51 -0.38
CA THR A 68 -7.31 2.37 -1.56
C THR A 68 -6.09 3.25 -1.74
N VAL A 69 -5.35 3.05 -2.83
CA VAL A 69 -4.13 3.79 -3.15
C VAL A 69 -4.32 4.53 -4.46
N PHE A 70 -3.92 5.80 -4.52
CA PHE A 70 -3.87 6.53 -5.78
C PHE A 70 -2.58 6.18 -6.53
N ASP A 71 -2.69 5.48 -7.65
CA ASP A 71 -1.57 5.14 -8.55
C ASP A 71 -1.15 6.40 -9.31
N VAL A 72 0.04 6.91 -9.03
CA VAL A 72 0.52 8.17 -9.62
C VAL A 72 0.91 8.02 -11.09
N GLN A 73 1.27 6.82 -11.53
CA GLN A 73 1.65 6.55 -12.91
C GLN A 73 0.43 6.43 -13.82
N LYS A 74 -0.62 5.75 -13.33
CA LYS A 74 -1.88 5.57 -14.07
C LYS A 74 -2.92 6.64 -13.74
N GLN A 75 -2.62 7.54 -12.81
CA GLN A 75 -3.49 8.61 -12.33
C GLN A 75 -4.89 8.10 -11.95
N GLY A 76 -4.95 7.03 -11.16
CA GLY A 76 -6.22 6.40 -10.81
C GLY A 76 -6.17 5.62 -9.50
N TYR A 77 -7.33 5.44 -8.87
CA TYR A 77 -7.47 4.69 -7.62
C TYR A 77 -7.37 3.19 -7.87
N ARG A 78 -6.62 2.50 -7.02
CA ARG A 78 -6.44 1.05 -7.04
C ARG A 78 -6.74 0.48 -5.66
N ASN A 79 -7.43 -0.65 -5.65
CA ASN A 79 -7.67 -1.44 -4.46
C ASN A 79 -6.55 -2.46 -4.35
N VAL A 80 -5.71 -2.29 -3.34
CA VAL A 80 -4.65 -3.25 -3.00
C VAL A 80 -5.21 -4.18 -1.93
N ASP A 81 -5.16 -5.48 -2.18
CA ASP A 81 -5.54 -6.47 -1.18
C ASP A 81 -4.49 -6.52 -0.06
N LEU A 82 -4.92 -6.19 1.16
CA LEU A 82 -4.06 -6.17 2.34
C LEU A 82 -3.47 -7.56 2.62
N ALA A 83 -4.22 -8.62 2.33
CA ALA A 83 -3.76 -9.99 2.54
C ALA A 83 -2.62 -10.40 1.59
N SER A 84 -2.42 -9.68 0.49
CA SER A 84 -1.39 -10.01 -0.51
C SER A 84 -0.19 -9.05 -0.49
N VAL A 85 -0.16 -8.07 0.42
CA VAL A 85 0.96 -7.13 0.57
C VAL A 85 2.19 -7.82 1.10
N GLU A 86 3.30 -7.72 0.37
CA GLU A 86 4.60 -8.30 0.75
C GLU A 86 5.54 -7.24 1.33
N ALA A 87 5.53 -6.02 0.79
CA ALA A 87 6.41 -4.94 1.25
C ALA A 87 5.87 -3.55 0.93
N VAL A 88 6.32 -2.57 1.72
CA VAL A 88 6.14 -1.13 1.46
C VAL A 88 7.50 -0.45 1.51
N ASN A 89 7.76 0.44 0.57
CA ASN A 89 8.93 1.30 0.55
C ASN A 89 8.47 2.74 0.78
N ALA A 90 8.94 3.36 1.85
CA ALA A 90 8.62 4.74 2.24
C ALA A 90 9.82 5.34 2.99
N HIS A 91 10.04 6.65 2.86
CA HIS A 91 11.12 7.39 3.53
C HIS A 91 12.53 6.78 3.35
N GLY A 92 12.79 6.08 2.23
CA GLY A 92 14.07 5.39 1.97
C GLY A 92 14.24 4.03 2.66
N PHE A 93 13.22 3.56 3.38
CA PHE A 93 13.22 2.27 4.07
C PHE A 93 12.33 1.25 3.37
N ARG A 94 12.72 -0.03 3.44
CA ARG A 94 11.91 -1.16 2.97
C ARG A 94 11.32 -1.89 4.18
N TYR A 95 10.00 -1.90 4.27
CA TYR A 95 9.25 -2.62 5.30
C TYR A 95 8.69 -3.89 4.68
N ARG A 96 9.19 -5.05 5.09
CA ARG A 96 8.73 -6.36 4.62
C ARG A 96 7.76 -6.97 5.62
N PHE A 97 6.66 -7.51 5.12
CA PHE A 97 5.66 -8.23 5.91
C PHE A 97 5.76 -9.72 5.64
N THR A 98 6.22 -10.47 6.63
CA THR A 98 6.28 -11.94 6.57
C THR A 98 5.08 -12.53 7.29
N ALA A 99 4.55 -13.63 6.74
CA ALA A 99 3.54 -14.44 7.40
C ALA A 99 4.10 -15.11 8.67
#